data_AF-A0A6P4EKE5-F1
#
_entry.id   AF-A0A6P4EKE5-F1
#
_cell.length_a   1.000
_cell.length_b   1.000
_cell.length_c   1.000
_cell.angle_alpha   90.00
_cell.angle_beta   90.00
_cell.angle_gamma   90.00
#
_symmetry.space_group_name_H-M   'P 1'
#
loop_
_entity.id
_entity.type
_entity.pdbx_description
1 polymer ?
#
loop_
_entity_poly.entity_id
_entity_poly.type
_entity_poly.pdbx_seq_one_letter_code
_entity_poly.pdbx_strand_id
1 'polypeptide(L)' 'SNRIIHAKDHASVQLSIVDVDPETGRQTEGSKTYAICGEIRRMGESDDCIVRLAKKDGLITKNF' A
#
# COMPACT_ATOMS: atom_id res chain seq x y z
N SER A 1 -8.54 -0.17 8.09
CA SER A 1 -9.63 0.52 8.81
C SER A 1 -10.91 0.70 8.00
N ASN A 2 -10.99 0.31 6.71
CA ASN A 2 -12.20 0.44 5.86
C ASN A 2 -12.96 1.76 6.06
N ARG A 3 -12.21 2.86 6.21
CA ARG A 3 -12.73 4.19 6.53
C ARG A 3 -12.70 5.07 5.29
N ILE A 4 -13.74 5.85 5.08
CA ILE A 4 -13.83 6.82 3.98
C ILE A 4 -12.82 7.96 4.23
N ILE A 5 -12.01 8.27 3.21
CA ILE A 5 -11.09 9.41 3.21
C ILE A 5 -11.89 10.68 2.89
N HIS A 6 -11.90 11.65 3.79
CA HIS A 6 -12.60 12.91 3.60
C HIS A 6 -11.78 13.89 2.75
N ALA A 7 -12.44 14.81 2.05
CA ALA A 7 -11.79 15.81 1.19
C ALA A 7 -10.78 16.73 1.92
N LYS A 8 -10.94 16.92 3.24
CA LYS A 8 -10.02 17.71 4.08
C LYS A 8 -8.92 16.86 4.75
N ASP A 9 -8.86 15.56 4.46
CA ASP A 9 -7.79 14.70 4.96
C ASP A 9 -6.54 14.84 4.09
N HIS A 10 -5.84 15.97 4.28
CA HIS A 10 -4.59 16.27 3.56
C HIS A 10 -3.42 15.38 3.99
N ALA A 11 -3.59 14.61 5.07
CA ALA A 11 -2.62 13.61 5.50
C ALA A 11 -2.88 12.24 4.88
N SER A 12 -3.96 12.05 4.11
CA SER A 12 -4.15 10.82 3.34
C SER A 12 -3.18 10.73 2.16
N VAL A 13 -2.81 9.50 1.79
CA VAL A 13 -2.00 9.22 0.59
C VAL A 13 -2.56 8.03 -0.15
N GLN A 14 -2.39 8.10 -1.46
CA GLN A 14 -2.58 6.97 -2.36
C GLN A 14 -1.21 6.56 -2.89
N LEU A 15 -0.85 5.29 -2.70
CA LEU A 15 0.41 4.71 -3.12
C LEU A 15 0.13 3.67 -4.21
N SER A 16 0.78 3.81 -5.35
CA SER A 16 0.75 2.81 -6.42
C SER A 16 2.04 2.02 -6.41
N ILE A 17 1.94 0.71 -6.20
CA ILE A 17 3.04 -0.24 -6.25
C ILE A 17 2.99 -0.94 -7.60
N VAL A 18 4.05 -0.82 -8.38
CA VAL A 18 4.16 -1.45 -9.70
C VAL A 18 4.52 -2.93 -9.56
N ASP A 19 3.95 -3.74 -10.43
CA ASP A 19 4.35 -5.14 -10.56
C ASP A 19 5.65 -5.21 -11.37
N VAL A 20 6.54 -6.12 -11.00
CA VAL A 20 7.84 -6.31 -11.66
C VAL A 20 7.90 -7.63 -12.39
N ASP A 21 8.56 -7.63 -13.54
CA ASP A 21 8.83 -8.84 -14.30
C ASP A 21 9.85 -9.70 -13.53
N PRO A 22 9.54 -10.97 -13.19
CA PRO A 22 10.42 -11.84 -12.42
C PRO A 22 11.75 -12.17 -13.12
N GLU A 23 11.83 -12.07 -14.45
CA GLU A 23 13.06 -12.40 -15.19
C GLU A 23 13.95 -11.18 -15.40
N THR A 24 13.37 -10.04 -15.78
CA THR A 24 14.14 -8.83 -16.13
C THR A 24 14.23 -7.82 -14.99
N GLY A 25 13.43 -7.97 -13.94
CA GLY A 25 13.34 -7.03 -12.82
C GLY A 25 12.81 -5.65 -13.20
N ARG A 26 12.26 -5.49 -14.40
CA ARG A 26 11.72 -4.22 -14.90
C ARG A 26 10.26 -4.05 -14.49
N GLN A 27 9.83 -2.80 -14.35
CA GLN A 27 8.43 -2.49 -14.14
C GLN A 27 7.58 -3.03 -15.31
N THR A 28 6.45 -3.63 -14.97
CA THR A 28 5.40 -4.00 -15.92
C THR A 28 4.33 -2.91 -15.94
N GLU A 29 3.31 -3.06 -16.80
CA GLU A 29 2.18 -2.12 -16.83
C GLU A 29 1.20 -2.30 -15.67
N GLY A 30 1.31 -3.41 -14.92
CA GLY A 30 0.49 -3.69 -13.75
C GLY A 30 0.85 -2.80 -12.57
N SER A 31 -0.16 -2.28 -11.86
CA SER A 31 0.04 -1.64 -10.56
C SER A 31 -1.10 -1.94 -9.59
N LYS A 32 -0.73 -2.07 -8.32
CA LYS A 32 -1.64 -2.20 -7.19
C LYS A 32 -1.65 -0.90 -6.41
N THR A 33 -2.84 -0.33 -6.23
CA THR A 33 -3.01 0.94 -5.52
C THR A 33 -3.54 0.72 -4.12
N TYR A 34 -2.87 1.33 -3.13
CA TYR A 34 -3.24 1.33 -1.73
C TYR A 34 -3.58 2.75 -1.28
N ALA A 35 -4.72 2.91 -0.62
CA ALA A 35 -5.14 4.18 -0.03
C ALA A 35 -5.06 4.10 1.50
N ILE A 36 -4.37 5.08 2.10
CA ILE A 36 -4.18 5.17 3.54
C ILE A 36 -4.73 6.50 4.03
N CYS A 37 -5.63 6.45 5.01
CA CYS A 37 -6.15 7.65 5.65
C CYS A 37 -5.09 8.32 6.53
N GLY A 38 -5.21 9.64 6.69
CA GLY A 38 -4.28 10.43 7.50
C GLY A 38 -4.28 10.06 8.97
N GLU A 39 -5.39 9.54 9.49
CA GLU A 39 -5.48 9.08 10.89
C GLU A 39 -4.50 7.93 11.18
N ILE A 40 -4.47 6.89 10.34
CA ILE A 40 -3.54 5.76 10.50
C ILE A 40 -2.09 6.25 10.38
N ARG A 41 -1.82 7.19 9.45
CA ARG A 41 -0.49 7.78 9.32
C ARG A 41 -0.07 8.58 10.54
N ARG A 42 -1.00 9.32 11.16
CA ARG A 42 -0.73 10.07 12.39
C ARG A 42 -0.46 9.14 13.59
N MET A 43 -1.11 7.98 13.63
CA MET A 43 -0.89 6.96 14.66
C MET A 43 0.43 6.21 14.49
N GLY A 44 1.09 6.30 13.33
CA GLY A 44 2.30 5.54 13.02
C GLY A 44 2.05 4.09 12.59
N GLU A 45 0.80 3.67 12.49
CA GLU A 45 0.42 2.29 12.08
C GLU A 45 0.30 2.14 10.56
N SER A 46 0.71 3.15 9.78
CA SER A 46 0.62 3.10 8.33
C SER A 46 1.49 2.03 7.70
N ASP A 47 2.68 1.81 8.25
CA ASP A 47 3.61 0.80 7.74
C ASP A 47 3.08 -0.62 7.95
N ASP A 48 2.68 -0.95 9.18
CA ASP A 48 2.10 -2.26 9.51
C ASP A 48 0.87 -2.58 8.65
N CYS A 49 -0.01 -1.59 8.43
CA CYS A 49 -1.14 -1.76 7.54
C CYS A 49 -0.74 -2.07 6.10
N ILE A 50 0.28 -1.41 5.55
CA ILE A 50 0.79 -1.68 4.19
C ILE A 50 1.39 -3.08 4.14
N VAL A 51 2.24 -3.45 5.10
CA VAL A 51 2.88 -4.77 5.15
C VAL A 51 1.81 -5.88 5.17
N ARG A 52 0.77 -5.72 5.97
CA ARG A 52 -0.33 -6.68 6.05
C ARG A 52 -1.11 -6.79 4.73
N LEU A 53 -1.33 -5.67 4.04
CA LEU A 53 -1.99 -5.65 2.73
C LEU A 53 -1.10 -6.29 1.66
N ALA A 54 0.18 -5.94 1.62
CA ALA A 54 1.15 -6.47 0.67
C ALA A 54 1.38 -7.98 0.86
N LYS A 55 1.41 -8.47 2.11
CA LYS A 55 1.43 -9.91 2.42
C LYS A 55 0.17 -10.62 1.95
N LYS A 56 -1.01 -10.01 2.12
CA LYS A 56 -2.28 -10.57 1.63
C LYS A 56 -2.31 -10.65 0.11
N ASP A 57 -1.76 -9.64 -0.56
CA ASP A 57 -1.72 -9.56 -2.02
C ASP A 57 -0.54 -10.32 -2.65
N GLY A 58 0.29 -10.98 -1.83
CA GLY A 58 1.41 -11.81 -2.28
C GLY A 58 2.64 -11.04 -2.77
N LEU A 59 2.70 -9.73 -2.55
CA LEU A 59 3.84 -8.88 -2.92
C LEU A 59 5.05 -9.11 -2.01
N ILE A 60 4.81 -9.51 -0.76
CA ILE A 60 5.85 -9.80 0.23
C ILE A 60 5.76 -11.28 0.59
N THR A 61 6.91 -11.95 0.77
CA THR A 61 6.93 -13.35 1.19
C THR A 61 6.27 -13.53 2.57
N LYS A 62 5.59 -14.66 2.76
CA LYS A 62 4.89 -15.00 4.01
C LYS A 62 5.84 -15.15 5.21
N ASN A 63 7.14 -15.34 4.94
CA ASN A 63 8.17 -15.58 5.94
C ASN A 63 8.89 -14.30 6.43
N PHE A 64 8.37 -13.11 6.09
CA PHE A 64 8.88 -11.84 6.61
C PHE A 64 8.37 -11.54 8.03
#